data_AF-A0A6A0HT88-F1
#
_entry.id   AF-A0A6A0HT88-F1
#
_cell.length_a   1.000
_cell.length_b   1.000
_cell.length_c   1.000
_cell.angle_alpha   90.00
_cell.angle_beta   90.00
_cell.angle_gamma   90.00
#
_symmetry.space_group_name_H-M   'P 1'
#
loop_
_entity.id
_entity.type
_entity.pdbx_description
1 polymer ?
#
loop_
_entity_poly.entity_id
_entity_poly.type
_entity_poly.pdbx_seq_one_letter_code
_entity_poly.pdbx_strand_id
1 'polypeptide(L)'
;MKNNQCPFCGSEDCEERRVEYIYRRNDKYLIVRDMPCEVCLRCGERYYPAEALLAVEARFKAIHDKQREAKETLAIPVESFVPLTVQAG
;
A
#
# COMPACT_ATOMS: atom_id res chain seq x y z
N MET A 1 0.53 -0.56 -18.88
CA MET A 1 1.02 -1.77 -19.56
C MET A 1 0.09 -2.05 -20.73
N LYS A 2 0.59 -2.31 -21.96
CA LYS A 2 -0.24 -2.80 -23.08
C LYS A 2 -0.22 -4.33 -23.12
N ASN A 3 -0.54 -4.94 -21.99
CA ASN A 3 -0.86 -6.36 -21.93
C ASN A 3 -2.13 -6.42 -21.09
N ASN A 4 -3.25 -6.81 -21.69
CA ASN A 4 -4.57 -6.81 -21.05
C ASN A 4 -4.70 -7.87 -19.95
N GLN A 5 -3.62 -8.60 -19.65
CA GLN A 5 -3.58 -9.72 -18.73
C GLN A 5 -2.71 -9.38 -17.53
N CYS A 6 -3.24 -9.67 -16.34
CA CYS A 6 -2.54 -9.66 -15.07
C CYS A 6 -1.27 -10.53 -15.15
N PRO A 7 -0.05 -9.97 -15.03
CA PRO A 7 1.19 -10.74 -15.10
C PRO A 7 1.32 -11.83 -14.05
N PHE A 8 0.61 -11.73 -12.93
CA PHE A 8 0.70 -12.70 -11.84
C PHE A 8 -0.16 -13.94 -12.09
N CYS A 9 -1.38 -13.79 -12.59
CA CYS A 9 -2.34 -14.91 -12.74
C CYS A 9 -2.85 -15.13 -14.16
N GLY A 10 -2.61 -14.20 -15.09
CA GLY A 10 -3.05 -14.26 -16.48
C GLY A 10 -4.51 -13.86 -16.73
N SER A 11 -5.26 -13.41 -15.70
CA SER A 11 -6.64 -12.92 -15.91
C SER A 11 -6.66 -11.61 -16.69
N GLU A 12 -7.68 -11.41 -17.52
CA GLU A 12 -7.96 -10.14 -18.20
C GLU A 12 -8.89 -9.23 -17.40
N ASP A 13 -9.46 -9.76 -16.31
CA ASP A 13 -10.39 -9.02 -15.45
C ASP A 13 -9.63 -8.09 -14.52
N CYS A 14 -9.30 -6.91 -15.04
CA CYS A 14 -8.67 -5.81 -14.32
C CYS A 14 -9.55 -4.55 -14.42
N GLU A 15 -9.58 -3.75 -13.34
CA GLU A 15 -10.28 -2.47 -13.35
C GLU A 15 -9.54 -1.38 -12.56
N GLU A 16 -9.76 -0.13 -12.94
CA GLU A 16 -9.23 1.02 -12.20
C GLU A 16 -9.99 1.21 -10.88
N ARG A 17 -9.24 1.40 -9.79
CA ARG A 17 -9.75 1.70 -8.44
C ARG A 17 -8.96 2.80 -7.76
N ARG A 18 -9.57 3.37 -6.73
CA ARG A 18 -8.93 4.24 -5.73
C ARG A 18 -8.80 3.46 -4.44
N VAL A 19 -7.58 3.31 -3.93
CA VAL A 19 -7.31 2.47 -2.75
C VAL A 19 -6.49 3.22 -1.71
N GLU A 20 -6.51 2.71 -0.48
CA GLU A 20 -5.50 3.06 0.51
C GLU A 20 -4.18 2.33 0.20
N TYR A 21 -3.09 3.09 0.18
CA TYR A 21 -1.73 2.60 -0.05
C TYR A 21 -0.85 2.96 1.15
N ILE A 22 -0.29 1.94 1.80
CA ILE A 22 0.61 2.11 2.94
C ILE A 22 2.03 1.97 2.42
N TYR A 23 2.77 3.08 2.39
CA TYR A 23 4.19 3.07 2.06
C TYR A 23 5.02 2.97 3.33
N ARG A 24 5.97 2.03 3.35
CA ARG A 24 6.86 1.78 4.50
C ARG A 24 8.32 1.77 4.04
N ARG A 25 9.17 2.52 4.75
CA ARG A 25 10.62 2.51 4.55
C ARG A 25 11.32 2.86 5.87
N ASN A 26 12.32 2.07 6.28
CA ASN A 26 13.10 2.29 7.51
C ASN A 26 12.21 2.52 8.75
N ASP A 27 11.23 1.63 8.97
CA ASP A 27 10.25 1.67 10.07
C ASP A 27 9.40 2.93 10.17
N LYS A 28 9.44 3.78 9.15
CA LYS A 28 8.57 4.93 8.97
C LYS A 28 7.48 4.59 7.97
N TYR A 29 6.31 5.17 8.20
CA TYR A 29 5.10 4.89 7.43
C TYR A 29 4.55 6.19 6.82
N LEU A 30 3.87 6.04 5.69
CA LEU A 30 2.97 7.06 5.13
C LEU A 30 1.73 6.34 4.59
N ILE A 31 0.56 6.74 5.07
CA ILE A 31 -0.72 6.28 4.55
C ILE A 31 -1.16 7.26 3.47
N VAL A 32 -1.43 6.75 2.28
CA VAL A 32 -1.91 7.52 1.12
C VAL A 32 -3.31 7.03 0.78
N ARG A 33 -4.31 7.87 1.03
CA ARG A 33 -5.69 7.65 0.60
C ARG A 33 -5.85 8.01 -0.89
N ASP A 34 -6.84 7.40 -1.55
CA ASP A 34 -7.23 7.66 -2.94
C ASP A 34 -6.14 7.40 -3.99
N MET A 35 -5.26 6.44 -3.73
CA MET A 35 -4.19 6.05 -4.65
C MET A 35 -4.81 5.39 -5.91
N PRO A 36 -4.57 5.93 -7.13
CA PRO A 36 -5.01 5.27 -8.37
C PRO A 36 -4.24 3.97 -8.64
N CYS A 37 -4.95 2.87 -8.84
CA CYS A 37 -4.35 1.63 -9.32
C CYS A 37 -5.30 0.86 -10.23
N GLU A 38 -4.74 -0.02 -11.05
CA GLU A 38 -5.50 -1.11 -11.65
C GLU A 38 -5.48 -2.30 -10.68
N VAL A 39 -6.61 -2.98 -10.49
CA VAL A 39 -6.74 -4.15 -9.61
C VAL A 39 -7.22 -5.34 -10.41
N CYS A 40 -6.50 -6.45 -10.33
CA CYS A 40 -6.98 -7.71 -10.88
C CYS A 40 -8.10 -8.27 -10.00
N LEU A 41 -9.30 -8.40 -10.56
CA LEU A 41 -10.49 -8.89 -9.85
C LEU A 41 -10.42 -10.36 -9.46
N ARG A 42 -9.52 -11.14 -10.09
CA ARG A 42 -9.36 -12.57 -9.80
C ARG A 42 -8.39 -12.86 -8.66
N CYS A 43 -7.28 -12.12 -8.55
CA CYS A 43 -6.22 -12.41 -7.55
C CYS A 43 -5.95 -11.26 -6.57
N GLY A 44 -6.50 -10.06 -6.81
CA GLY A 44 -6.32 -8.89 -5.96
C GLY A 44 -5.01 -8.12 -6.18
N GLU A 45 -4.15 -8.57 -7.11
CA GLU A 45 -2.91 -7.87 -7.45
C GLU A 45 -3.19 -6.43 -7.90
N ARG A 46 -2.33 -5.48 -7.51
CA ARG A 46 -2.54 -4.05 -7.74
C ARG A 46 -1.38 -3.46 -8.53
N TYR A 47 -1.68 -2.81 -9.64
CA TYR A 47 -0.71 -2.15 -10.51
C TYR A 47 -0.82 -0.63 -10.35
N TYR A 48 0.30 -0.02 -9.95
CA TYR A 48 0.36 1.40 -9.64
C TYR A 48 1.14 2.15 -10.74
N PRO A 49 0.68 3.34 -11.17
CA PRO A 49 1.46 4.18 -12.08
C PRO A 49 2.79 4.58 -11.47
N ALA A 50 3.87 4.55 -12.27
CA ALA A 50 5.22 4.84 -11.79
C ALA A 50 5.32 6.26 -11.23
N GLU A 51 4.71 7.23 -11.89
CA GLU A 51 4.64 8.63 -11.47
C GLU A 51 3.91 8.79 -10.13
N ALA A 52 2.89 7.98 -9.86
CA ALA A 52 2.16 8.01 -8.60
C ALA A 52 3.06 7.49 -7.47
N LEU A 53 3.79 6.39 -7.69
CA LEU A 53 4.74 5.84 -6.72
C LEU A 53 5.88 6.83 -6.41
N LEU A 54 6.48 7.44 -7.43
CA LEU A 54 7.52 8.47 -7.27
C LEU A 54 7.01 9.68 -6.47
N ALA A 55 5.77 10.11 -6.70
CA ALA A 55 5.16 11.18 -5.93
C ALA A 55 4.96 10.80 -4.45
N VAL A 56 4.60 9.54 -4.16
CA VAL A 56 4.51 9.02 -2.79
C VAL A 56 5.87 9.04 -2.11
N GLU A 57 6.92 8.58 -2.78
CA GLU A 57 8.29 8.58 -2.23
C GLU A 57 8.79 10.00 -1.91
N ALA A 58 8.61 10.93 -2.85
CA ALA A 58 8.98 12.34 -2.65
C ALA A 58 8.22 12.96 -1.46
N ARG A 59 6.92 12.67 -1.34
CA ARG A 59 6.09 13.15 -0.23
C ARG A 59 6.51 12.53 1.11
N PHE A 60 6.79 11.23 1.12
CA PHE A 60 7.30 10.53 2.30
C PHE A 60 8.58 11.18 2.80
N LYS A 61 9.54 11.45 1.90
CA LYS A 61 10.79 12.13 2.25
C LYS A 61 10.52 13.52 2.82
N ALA A 62 9.72 14.35 2.14
CA ALA A 62 9.43 15.70 2.59
C ALA A 62 8.75 15.74 3.98
N ILE A 63 7.85 14.80 4.26
CA ILE A 63 7.19 14.72 5.58
C ILE A 63 8.20 14.31 6.66
N HIS A 64 8.97 13.25 6.42
CA HIS A 64 9.91 12.72 7.42
C HIS A 64 11.16 13.57 7.61
N ASP A 65 11.49 14.44 6.66
CA ASP A 65 12.53 15.46 6.76
C ASP A 65 11.99 16.81 7.29
N LYS A 66 10.72 16.86 7.71
CA LYS A 66 10.05 18.07 8.25
C LYS A 66 9.98 19.25 7.28
N GLN A 67 10.05 18.98 5.98
CA GLN A 67 9.86 19.97 4.92
C GLN A 67 8.39 20.16 4.56
N ARG A 68 7.51 19.29 5.07
CA ARG A 68 6.08 19.29 4.83
C ARG A 68 5.35 18.64 6.01
N GLU A 69 4.19 19.18 6.36
CA GLU A 69 3.30 18.54 7.33
C GLU A 69 2.35 17.54 6.65
N ALA A 70 2.06 16.44 7.33
CA ALA A 70 1.00 15.52 6.93
C ALA A 70 -0.36 16.18 7.16
N LYS A 71 -1.34 15.85 6.33
CA LYS A 71 -2.71 16.37 6.50
C LYS A 71 -3.38 15.85 7.77
N GLU A 72 -3.04 14.63 8.16
CA GLU A 72 -3.59 13.90 9.30
C GLU A 72 -2.53 12.91 9.77
N THR A 73 -2.51 12.59 11.07
CA THR A 73 -1.66 11.55 11.66
C THR A 73 -2.50 10.65 12.54
N LEU A 74 -2.26 9.33 12.46
CA LEU A 74 -2.94 8.32 13.28
C LEU A 74 -1.98 7.79 14.34
N ALA A 75 -2.48 7.63 15.58
CA ALA A 75 -1.81 6.84 16.59
C ALA A 75 -2.26 5.38 16.44
N ILE A 76 -1.33 4.49 16.09
CA ILE A 76 -1.63 3.08 15.78
C ILE A 76 -0.92 2.18 16.80
N PRO A 77 -1.66 1.36 17.58
CA PRO A 77 -1.04 0.38 18.46
C PRO A 77 -0.36 -0.73 17.63
N VAL A 78 0.78 -1.21 18.11
CA VAL A 78 1.56 -2.27 17.47
C VAL A 78 1.80 -3.38 18.49
N GLU A 79 1.42 -4.60 18.12
CA GLU A 79 1.54 -5.78 18.98
C GLU A 79 2.33 -6.88 18.27
N SER A 80 3.01 -7.72 19.06
CA SER A 80 3.65 -8.93 18.56
C SER A 80 2.66 -10.10 18.64
N PHE A 81 2.64 -10.95 17.61
CA PHE A 81 1.84 -12.17 17.66
C PHE A 81 2.42 -13.14 18.69
N VAL A 82 1.61 -13.54 19.67
CA VAL A 82 1.92 -14.60 20.64
C VAL A 82 0.87 -15.71 20.48
N PRO A 83 1.25 -16.91 20.01
CA PRO A 83 0.29 -18.01 19.87
C PRO A 83 -0.22 -18.44 21.24
N LEU A 84 -1.54 -18.61 21.36
CA LEU A 84 -2.13 -19.19 22.57
C LEU A 84 -1.68 -20.66 22.66
N THR A 85 -0.83 -20.96 23.65
CA THR A 85 -0.50 -22.34 23.99
C THR A 85 -1.68 -22.93 24.75
N VAL A 86 -2.48 -23.74 24.06
CA VAL A 86 -3.50 -24.55 24.72
C VAL A 86 -2.76 -25.64 25.48
N GLN A 87 -2.78 -25.59 26.81
CA GLN A 87 -2.30 -26.69 27.64
C GLN A 87 -3.25 -27.87 27.46
N ALA A 88 -2.78 -28.94 26.81
CA ALA A 88 -3.47 -30.21 26.79
C ALA A 88 -3.42 -30.79 28.21
N GLY A 89 -4.59 -30.82 28.88
CA GLY A 89 -4.81 -31.59 30.11
C GLY A 89 -5.02 -33.06 29.83
#